data_AF-A0A7V3ZUY3-F1
#
_entry.id   AF-A0A7V3ZUY3-F1
#
_cell.length_a   1.000
_cell.length_b   1.000
_cell.length_c   1.000
_cell.angle_alpha   90.00
_cell.angle_beta   90.00
_cell.angle_gamma   90.00
#
_symmetry.space_group_name_H-M   'P 1'
#
loop_
_entity.id
_entity.type
_entity.pdbx_description
1 polymer ?
#
loop_
_entity_poly.entity_id
_entity_poly.type
_entity_poly.pdbx_seq_one_letter_code
_entity_poly.pdbx_strand_id
1 'polypeptide(L)'
;MRNLLGFLFLVILVNCKNVDKQSDFLILLEKSRKFNQALIKRDFLKIYNLFNPTFRKEISYDSFKSALENWLKDKNISAVRTRFINPTNYTAMVSTYIYFGKNKNYFYLATNWINLNDTWYLAWITKVLDYAKFDYGNKNNKELKKILKKMIEIAFHENQITEFISGFKKTDYLVILKKGREIEHQFSFEKLRIKWLTIDEIKKYTYRLKLRYYIDFGTVRIFDNFAKGYLDIIPIIYESQKNLHLRRRGIEMFFKKVNDEWQFAGFGSRW
;
A
#
# COMPACT_ATOMS: atom_id res chain seq x y z
N MET A 1 3.69 47.74 28.76
CA MET A 1 3.18 46.45 29.27
C MET A 1 2.44 45.70 28.16
N ARG A 2 3.14 44.84 27.42
CA ARG A 2 2.54 43.95 26.41
C ARG A 2 2.96 42.53 26.78
N ASN A 3 2.01 41.74 27.27
CA ASN A 3 2.19 40.33 27.58
C ASN A 3 2.40 39.55 26.28
N LEU A 4 3.62 39.07 26.09
CA LEU A 4 3.98 38.10 25.06
C LEU A 4 3.60 36.71 25.59
N LEU A 5 2.46 36.18 25.16
CA LEU A 5 2.14 34.77 25.36
C LEU A 5 3.02 33.93 24.42
N GLY A 6 4.09 33.36 24.98
CA GLY A 6 4.90 32.35 24.31
C GLY A 6 4.09 31.08 24.14
N PHE A 7 3.66 30.80 22.90
CA PHE A 7 3.16 29.49 22.51
C PHE A 7 4.35 28.51 22.48
N LEU A 8 4.48 27.71 23.55
CA LEU A 8 5.38 26.58 23.61
C LEU A 8 4.80 25.48 22.69
N PHE A 9 5.34 25.34 21.47
CA PHE A 9 5.07 24.18 20.63
C PHE A 9 5.81 22.98 21.23
N LEU A 10 5.08 22.15 21.98
CA LEU A 10 5.54 20.85 22.44
C LEU A 10 5.62 19.93 21.22
N VAL A 11 6.78 19.91 20.55
CA VAL A 11 7.11 18.86 19.57
C VAL A 11 7.31 17.58 20.37
N ILE A 12 6.26 16.77 20.48
CA ILE A 12 6.38 15.38 20.93
C ILE A 12 7.21 14.68 19.86
N LEU A 13 8.51 14.56 20.14
CA LEU A 13 9.40 13.64 19.43
C LEU A 13 8.80 12.25 19.57
N VAL A 14 8.09 11.82 18.53
CA VAL A 14 7.71 10.43 18.35
C VAL A 14 9.03 9.65 18.41
N ASN A 15 9.17 8.89 19.49
CA ASN A 15 10.30 8.04 19.76
C ASN A 15 10.38 7.01 18.62
N CYS A 16 11.05 7.37 17.53
CA CYS A 16 11.44 6.47 16.47
C CYS A 16 12.46 5.55 17.11
N LYS A 17 11.99 4.42 17.66
CA LYS A 17 12.88 3.32 17.99
C LYS A 17 13.80 3.12 16.78
N ASN A 18 15.10 3.23 17.01
CA ASN A 18 16.10 2.63 16.14
C ASN A 18 15.77 1.14 16.12
N VAL A 19 14.90 0.75 15.18
CA VAL A 19 14.62 -0.64 14.87
C VAL A 19 15.93 -1.19 14.34
N ASP A 20 16.52 -2.11 15.09
CA ASP A 20 17.79 -2.71 14.75
C ASP A 20 17.62 -3.52 13.46
N LYS A 21 17.96 -2.90 12.33
CA LYS A 21 17.69 -3.42 10.97
C LYS A 21 18.25 -4.82 10.77
N GLN A 22 19.31 -5.17 11.51
CA GLN A 22 19.92 -6.49 11.48
C GLN A 22 19.00 -7.56 12.12
N SER A 23 18.30 -7.23 13.20
CA SER A 23 17.32 -8.11 13.86
C SER A 23 16.08 -8.34 12.98
N ASP A 24 15.53 -7.27 12.41
CA ASP A 24 14.34 -7.34 11.55
C ASP A 24 14.56 -8.17 10.28
N PHE A 25 15.72 -8.02 9.64
CA PHE A 25 16.09 -8.83 8.49
C PHE A 25 16.16 -10.32 8.83
N LEU A 26 16.74 -10.67 9.97
CA LEU A 26 16.89 -12.08 10.39
C LEU A 26 15.52 -12.72 10.68
N ILE A 27 14.61 -11.99 11.33
CA ILE A 27 13.23 -12.44 11.56
C ILE A 27 12.52 -12.69 10.23
N LEU A 28 12.62 -11.75 9.28
CA LEU A 28 12.01 -11.89 7.96
C LEU A 28 12.61 -13.07 7.17
N LEU A 29 13.93 -13.27 7.26
CA LEU A 29 14.62 -14.41 6.66
C LEU A 29 14.11 -15.73 7.24
N GLU A 30 13.93 -15.83 8.55
CA GLU A 30 13.37 -17.02 9.20
C GLU A 30 11.92 -17.28 8.76
N LYS A 31 11.08 -16.23 8.70
CA LYS A 31 9.69 -16.32 8.21
C LYS A 31 9.64 -16.74 6.74
N SER A 32 10.55 -16.23 5.90
CA SER A 32 10.70 -16.64 4.50
C SER A 32 11.12 -18.11 4.38
N ARG A 33 12.04 -18.59 5.23
CA ARG A 33 12.41 -20.02 5.29
C ARG A 33 11.22 -20.89 5.70
N LYS A 34 10.43 -20.46 6.70
CA LYS A 34 9.18 -21.14 7.11
C LYS A 34 8.19 -21.22 5.96
N PHE A 35 8.00 -20.13 5.21
CA PHE A 35 7.16 -20.10 4.01
C PHE A 35 7.65 -21.13 2.96
N ASN A 36 8.95 -21.11 2.62
CA ASN A 36 9.52 -22.01 1.62
C ASN A 36 9.38 -23.48 2.02
N GLN A 37 9.65 -23.82 3.29
CA GLN A 37 9.50 -25.19 3.80
C GLN A 37 8.03 -25.65 3.76
N ALA A 38 7.10 -24.78 4.17
CA ALA A 38 5.68 -25.06 4.12
C ALA A 38 5.21 -25.27 2.67
N LEU A 39 5.73 -24.48 1.74
CA LEU A 39 5.42 -24.59 0.32
C LEU A 39 5.91 -25.92 -0.29
N ILE A 40 7.14 -26.34 0.01
CA ILE A 40 7.68 -27.65 -0.42
C ILE A 40 6.83 -28.79 0.13
N LYS A 41 6.45 -28.70 1.42
CA LYS A 41 5.66 -29.73 2.11
C LYS A 41 4.15 -29.66 1.81
N ARG A 42 3.70 -28.69 1.01
CA ARG A 42 2.27 -28.38 0.77
C ARG A 42 1.47 -28.17 2.07
N ASP A 43 2.13 -27.65 3.11
CA ASP A 43 1.52 -27.29 4.39
C ASP A 43 0.88 -25.89 4.27
N PHE A 44 -0.28 -25.84 3.63
CA PHE A 44 -0.97 -24.58 3.35
C PHE A 44 -1.47 -23.90 4.62
N LEU A 45 -1.80 -24.64 5.67
CA LEU A 45 -2.19 -24.06 6.95
C LEU A 45 -1.04 -23.26 7.57
N LYS A 46 0.19 -23.77 7.48
CA LYS A 46 1.37 -23.05 7.95
C LYS A 46 1.64 -21.80 7.13
N ILE A 47 1.42 -21.81 5.81
CA ILE A 47 1.50 -20.59 4.99
C ILE A 47 0.40 -19.60 5.38
N TYR A 48 -0.84 -20.08 5.54
CA TYR A 48 -1.97 -19.25 5.94
C TYR A 48 -1.70 -18.55 7.28
N ASN A 49 -1.13 -19.26 8.24
CA ASN A 49 -0.76 -18.71 9.55
C ASN A 49 0.40 -17.70 9.52
N LEU A 50 1.14 -17.59 8.41
CA LEU A 50 2.09 -16.49 8.22
C LEU A 50 1.40 -15.18 7.82
N PHE A 51 0.17 -15.22 7.32
CA PHE A 51 -0.56 -14.02 6.97
C PHE A 51 -0.93 -13.18 8.20
N ASN A 52 -0.95 -11.86 7.98
CA ASN A 52 -1.40 -10.89 8.96
C ASN A 52 -2.81 -11.23 9.49
N PRO A 53 -3.14 -10.88 10.75
CA PRO A 53 -4.43 -11.22 11.36
C PRO A 53 -5.64 -10.75 10.56
N THR A 54 -5.59 -9.57 9.93
CA THR A 54 -6.70 -9.04 9.13
C THR A 54 -7.03 -9.92 7.92
N PHE A 55 -6.01 -10.42 7.22
CA PHE A 55 -6.21 -11.39 6.14
C PHE A 55 -6.92 -12.64 6.67
N ARG A 56 -6.44 -13.21 7.77
CA ARG A 56 -6.99 -14.45 8.34
C ARG A 56 -8.40 -14.30 8.91
N LYS A 57 -8.80 -13.07 9.25
CA LYS A 57 -10.15 -12.72 9.69
C LYS A 57 -11.13 -12.56 8.53
N GLU A 58 -10.66 -12.05 7.40
CA GLU A 58 -11.53 -11.67 6.27
C GLU A 58 -11.57 -12.70 5.14
N ILE A 59 -10.50 -13.48 4.96
CA ILE A 59 -10.36 -14.52 3.95
C ILE A 59 -10.42 -15.86 4.65
N SER A 60 -11.24 -16.80 4.18
CA SER A 60 -11.29 -18.14 4.78
C SER A 60 -10.08 -18.98 4.39
N TYR A 61 -9.67 -19.88 5.28
CA TYR A 61 -8.61 -20.84 4.98
C TYR A 61 -8.94 -21.70 3.74
N ASP A 62 -10.18 -22.13 3.57
CA ASP A 62 -10.58 -22.98 2.44
C ASP A 62 -10.44 -22.28 1.09
N SER A 63 -10.83 -21.00 1.01
CA SER A 63 -10.67 -20.22 -0.23
C SER A 63 -9.20 -20.06 -0.59
N PHE A 64 -8.36 -19.76 0.41
CA PHE A 64 -6.92 -19.64 0.27
C PHE A 64 -6.27 -20.98 -0.15
N LYS A 65 -6.63 -22.07 0.54
CA LYS A 65 -6.16 -23.42 0.26
C LYS A 65 -6.48 -23.81 -1.18
N SER A 66 -7.73 -23.61 -1.61
CA SER A 66 -8.16 -23.90 -2.98
C SER A 66 -7.34 -23.13 -4.02
N ALA A 67 -7.04 -21.84 -3.79
CA ALA A 67 -6.19 -21.08 -4.70
C ALA A 67 -4.76 -21.63 -4.80
N LEU A 68 -4.16 -22.03 -3.67
CA LEU A 68 -2.83 -22.65 -3.66
C LEU A 68 -2.81 -24.03 -4.32
N GLU A 69 -3.81 -24.87 -4.05
CA GLU A 69 -3.96 -26.19 -4.66
C GLU A 69 -4.12 -26.07 -6.17
N ASN A 70 -4.98 -25.17 -6.64
CA ASN A 70 -5.15 -24.90 -8.06
C ASN A 70 -3.86 -24.41 -8.71
N TRP A 71 -3.14 -23.50 -8.04
CA TRP A 71 -1.87 -23.01 -8.58
C TRP A 71 -0.78 -24.09 -8.60
N LEU A 72 -0.78 -25.04 -7.65
CA LEU A 72 0.16 -26.16 -7.59
C LEU A 72 -0.32 -27.44 -8.30
N LYS A 73 -1.46 -27.38 -8.98
CA LYS A 73 -1.99 -28.51 -9.73
C LYS A 73 -0.93 -29.02 -10.71
N ASP A 74 -0.67 -30.31 -10.65
CA ASP A 74 0.31 -31.03 -11.49
C ASP A 74 1.78 -30.56 -11.35
N LYS A 75 2.07 -29.75 -10.32
CA LYS A 75 3.42 -29.23 -10.06
C LYS A 75 4.07 -29.91 -8.86
N ASN A 76 5.21 -30.56 -9.08
CA ASN A 76 6.02 -31.10 -7.99
C ASN A 76 7.22 -30.20 -7.72
N ILE A 77 7.24 -29.54 -6.55
CA ILE A 77 8.32 -28.61 -6.17
C ILE A 77 9.54 -29.42 -5.74
N SER A 78 10.65 -29.26 -6.45
CA SER A 78 11.93 -29.90 -6.12
C SER A 78 12.79 -29.03 -5.20
N ALA A 79 12.72 -27.70 -5.37
CA ALA A 79 13.46 -26.76 -4.54
C ALA A 79 12.79 -25.38 -4.53
N VAL A 80 13.03 -24.64 -3.44
CA VAL A 80 12.61 -23.24 -3.30
C VAL A 80 13.80 -22.43 -2.80
N ARG A 81 14.17 -21.37 -3.51
CA ARG A 81 15.33 -20.52 -3.19
C ARG A 81 14.93 -19.06 -3.09
N THR A 82 15.11 -18.47 -1.91
CA THR A 82 15.01 -17.02 -1.73
C THR A 82 16.25 -16.36 -2.33
N ARG A 83 16.07 -15.39 -3.23
CA ARG A 83 17.20 -14.66 -3.87
C ARG A 83 17.39 -13.27 -3.29
N PHE A 84 16.29 -12.59 -2.97
CA PHE A 84 16.34 -11.20 -2.54
C PHE A 84 15.29 -10.93 -1.47
N ILE A 85 15.71 -10.23 -0.43
CA ILE A 85 14.86 -9.75 0.67
C ILE A 85 15.16 -8.26 0.77
N ASN A 86 14.14 -7.43 0.55
CA ASN A 86 14.27 -5.98 0.62
C ASN A 86 13.38 -5.43 1.72
N PRO A 87 13.82 -5.44 2.98
CA PRO A 87 13.07 -4.83 4.06
C PRO A 87 13.19 -3.31 4.01
N THR A 88 12.06 -2.64 4.13
CA THR A 88 11.95 -1.24 4.56
C THR A 88 11.51 -1.22 6.02
N ASN A 89 11.24 -0.03 6.57
CA ASN A 89 10.78 0.11 7.95
C ASN A 89 9.43 -0.59 8.23
N TYR A 90 8.57 -0.76 7.22
CA TYR A 90 7.21 -1.28 7.42
C TYR A 90 6.82 -2.40 6.46
N THR A 91 7.48 -2.49 5.31
CA THR A 91 7.14 -3.47 4.26
C THR A 91 8.39 -4.17 3.77
N ALA A 92 8.24 -5.38 3.25
CA ALA A 92 9.33 -6.04 2.56
C ALA A 92 8.82 -6.81 1.35
N MET A 93 9.63 -6.85 0.30
CA MET A 93 9.43 -7.77 -0.81
C MET A 93 10.46 -8.90 -0.70
N VAL A 94 9.99 -10.13 -0.76
CA VAL A 94 10.84 -11.32 -0.80
C VAL A 94 10.64 -12.03 -2.14
N SER A 95 11.72 -12.11 -2.90
CA SER A 95 11.79 -12.76 -4.21
C SER A 95 12.26 -14.20 -4.07
N THR A 96 11.44 -15.13 -4.56
CA THR A 96 11.65 -16.57 -4.41
C THR A 96 11.58 -17.25 -5.78
N TYR A 97 12.52 -18.15 -6.04
CA TYR A 97 12.54 -19.03 -7.21
C TYR A 97 12.08 -20.42 -6.80
N ILE A 98 11.09 -20.93 -7.52
CA ILE A 98 10.49 -22.24 -7.29
C ILE A 98 10.86 -23.13 -8.47
N TYR A 99 11.48 -24.25 -8.18
CA TYR A 99 11.93 -25.22 -9.16
C TYR A 99 11.01 -26.44 -9.14
N PHE A 100 10.70 -26.98 -10.32
CA PHE A 100 9.84 -28.15 -10.47
C PHE A 100 10.61 -29.30 -11.15
N GLY A 101 10.47 -30.53 -10.64
CA GLY A 101 11.11 -31.72 -11.23
C GLY A 101 12.66 -31.72 -11.24
N LYS A 102 13.28 -32.31 -12.27
CA LYS A 102 14.76 -32.49 -12.42
C LYS A 102 15.53 -31.28 -13.01
N ASN A 103 14.91 -30.10 -13.05
CA ASN A 103 15.51 -28.75 -13.15
C ASN A 103 16.26 -28.28 -14.43
N LYS A 104 15.57 -27.40 -15.18
CA LYS A 104 16.14 -26.15 -15.77
C LYS A 104 15.18 -24.95 -15.66
N ASN A 105 13.87 -25.18 -15.58
CA ASN A 105 12.86 -24.13 -15.50
C ASN A 105 12.50 -23.77 -14.06
N TYR A 106 12.36 -22.48 -13.77
CA TYR A 106 11.91 -21.94 -12.49
C TYR A 106 10.67 -21.07 -12.66
N PHE A 107 9.89 -20.95 -11.59
CA PHE A 107 8.85 -19.95 -11.46
C PHE A 107 9.28 -18.89 -10.45
N TYR A 108 9.24 -17.63 -10.88
CA TYR A 108 9.47 -16.49 -10.00
C TYR A 108 8.19 -16.14 -9.23
N LEU A 109 8.33 -16.12 -7.91
CA LEU A 109 7.28 -15.76 -6.96
C LEU A 109 7.77 -14.61 -6.06
N ALA A 110 7.05 -13.50 -6.05
CA ALA A 110 7.24 -12.45 -5.05
C ALA A 110 6.21 -12.56 -3.93
N THR A 111 6.67 -12.41 -2.70
CA THR A 111 5.83 -12.29 -1.50
C THR A 111 6.02 -10.93 -0.86
N ASN A 112 4.92 -10.27 -0.51
CA ASN A 112 4.95 -8.98 0.19
C ASN A 112 4.67 -9.19 1.66
N TRP A 113 5.47 -8.55 2.50
CA TRP A 113 5.43 -8.66 3.95
C TRP A 113 5.20 -7.29 4.57
N ILE A 114 4.65 -7.30 5.79
CA ILE A 114 4.38 -6.10 6.58
C ILE A 114 4.87 -6.31 8.01
N ASN A 115 5.51 -5.31 8.59
CA ASN A 115 5.95 -5.31 9.98
C ASN A 115 4.89 -4.58 10.83
N LEU A 116 4.28 -5.29 11.78
CA LEU A 116 3.24 -4.76 12.68
C LEU A 116 3.77 -4.44 14.09
N ASN A 117 5.06 -4.09 14.20
CA ASN A 117 5.85 -3.81 15.42
C ASN A 117 6.27 -5.03 16.23
N ASP A 118 5.49 -6.10 16.21
CA ASP A 118 5.79 -7.36 16.89
C ASP A 118 6.61 -8.30 15.99
N THR A 119 6.24 -8.43 14.72
CA THR A 119 6.94 -9.30 13.77
C THR A 119 6.54 -9.01 12.32
N TRP A 120 7.15 -9.74 11.40
CA TRP A 120 6.82 -9.75 9.98
C TRP A 120 5.69 -10.73 9.68
N TYR A 121 4.69 -10.22 8.97
CA TYR A 121 3.54 -10.97 8.48
C TYR A 121 3.48 -10.96 6.97
N LEU A 122 3.03 -12.06 6.39
CA LEU A 122 2.72 -12.15 4.97
C LEU A 122 1.47 -11.31 4.67
N ALA A 123 1.55 -10.52 3.61
CA ALA A 123 0.47 -9.66 3.13
C ALA A 123 0.02 -10.03 1.71
N TRP A 124 0.91 -10.60 0.89
CA TRP A 124 0.52 -10.98 -0.46
C TRP A 124 1.44 -12.06 -1.05
N ILE A 125 0.88 -12.88 -1.93
CA ILE A 125 1.60 -13.84 -2.77
C ILE A 125 1.25 -13.54 -4.23
N THR A 126 2.20 -12.99 -4.98
CA THR A 126 1.98 -12.61 -6.38
C THR A 126 1.66 -13.83 -7.26
N LYS A 127 0.81 -13.66 -8.28
CA LYS A 127 0.44 -14.70 -9.27
C LYS A 127 -0.26 -15.95 -8.70
N VAL A 128 -0.52 -16.00 -7.39
CA VAL A 128 -1.26 -17.07 -6.72
C VAL A 128 -2.60 -16.54 -6.25
N LEU A 129 -2.59 -15.40 -5.55
CA LEU A 129 -3.80 -14.75 -5.07
C LEU A 129 -4.30 -13.77 -6.13
N ASP A 130 -5.56 -13.90 -6.50
CA ASP A 130 -6.29 -12.99 -7.37
C ASP A 130 -6.84 -11.81 -6.54
N TYR A 131 -6.54 -10.58 -6.94
CA TYR A 131 -7.04 -9.38 -6.27
C TYR A 131 -8.56 -9.30 -6.24
N ALA A 132 -9.27 -9.86 -7.21
CA ALA A 132 -10.74 -9.87 -7.22
C ALA A 132 -11.33 -10.78 -6.13
N LYS A 133 -10.60 -11.84 -5.74
CA LYS A 133 -11.07 -12.86 -4.79
C LYS A 133 -10.47 -12.73 -3.39
N PHE A 134 -9.28 -12.13 -3.29
CA PHE A 134 -8.49 -12.04 -2.06
C PHE A 134 -8.28 -10.59 -1.63
N ASP A 135 -9.25 -9.72 -1.89
CA ASP A 135 -9.21 -8.35 -1.37
C ASP A 135 -9.60 -8.32 0.12
N TYR A 136 -8.84 -7.59 0.91
CA TYR A 136 -9.02 -7.55 2.37
C TYR A 136 -8.44 -6.28 2.97
N GLY A 137 -8.90 -5.94 4.19
CA GLY A 137 -8.46 -4.76 4.92
C GLY A 137 -8.92 -3.44 4.28
N ASN A 138 -9.78 -3.52 3.27
CA ASN A 138 -10.31 -2.38 2.53
C ASN A 138 -11.85 -2.29 2.62
N LYS A 139 -12.47 -3.10 3.49
CA LYS A 139 -13.90 -3.03 3.76
C LYS A 139 -14.26 -1.62 4.21
N ASN A 140 -15.20 -1.00 3.51
CA ASN A 140 -15.60 0.40 3.71
C ASN A 140 -16.11 0.60 5.14
N ASN A 141 -15.26 1.14 6.01
CA ASN A 141 -15.56 1.37 7.41
C ASN A 141 -15.09 2.76 7.85
N LYS A 142 -15.56 3.20 9.03
CA LYS A 142 -15.22 4.51 9.61
C LYS A 142 -13.70 4.75 9.71
N GLU A 143 -12.90 3.71 9.89
CA GLU A 143 -11.44 3.81 10.01
C GLU A 143 -10.79 4.10 8.66
N LEU A 144 -11.24 3.45 7.58
CA LEU A 144 -10.74 3.70 6.22
C LEU A 144 -11.01 5.16 5.80
N LYS A 145 -12.14 5.72 6.23
CA LYS A 145 -12.45 7.15 6.06
C LYS A 145 -11.42 8.04 6.76
N LYS A 146 -11.05 7.72 8.00
CA LYS A 146 -10.03 8.48 8.77
C LYS A 146 -8.66 8.42 8.11
N ILE A 147 -8.26 7.24 7.61
CA ILE A 147 -6.99 7.07 6.88
C ILE A 147 -6.99 7.89 5.59
N LEU A 148 -8.04 7.77 4.77
CA LEU A 148 -8.11 8.51 3.51
C LEU A 148 -8.07 10.03 3.74
N LYS A 149 -8.76 10.53 4.79
CA LYS A 149 -8.67 11.94 5.19
C LYS A 149 -7.23 12.35 5.47
N LYS A 150 -6.52 11.57 6.28
CA LYS A 150 -5.12 11.85 6.63
C LYS A 150 -4.19 11.74 5.43
N MET A 151 -4.37 10.76 4.55
CA MET A 151 -3.61 10.66 3.30
C MET A 151 -3.75 11.91 2.44
N ILE A 152 -4.97 12.42 2.29
CA ILE A 152 -5.23 13.69 1.60
C ILE A 152 -4.52 14.81 2.36
N GLU A 153 -4.77 14.98 3.66
CA GLU A 153 -4.12 16.03 4.47
C GLU A 153 -2.60 16.05 4.29
N ILE A 154 -1.94 14.90 4.37
CA ILE A 154 -0.48 14.78 4.24
C ILE A 154 0.00 15.08 2.83
N ALA A 155 -0.65 14.50 1.81
CA ALA A 155 -0.31 14.76 0.43
C ALA A 155 -0.32 16.26 0.10
N PHE A 156 -1.22 17.01 0.74
CA PHE A 156 -1.43 18.43 0.47
C PHE A 156 -0.90 19.39 1.54
N HIS A 157 -0.39 18.88 2.66
CA HIS A 157 0.26 19.69 3.68
C HIS A 157 1.52 20.32 3.08
N GLU A 158 1.75 21.61 3.34
CA GLU A 158 3.02 22.30 3.04
C GLU A 158 3.57 22.12 1.61
N ASN A 159 2.70 22.04 0.60
CA ASN A 159 3.10 21.84 -0.80
C ASN A 159 3.84 20.51 -1.08
N GLN A 160 3.72 19.48 -0.25
CA GLN A 160 4.38 18.19 -0.54
C GLN A 160 3.98 17.63 -1.91
N ILE A 161 2.73 17.83 -2.35
CA ILE A 161 2.33 17.41 -3.70
C ILE A 161 3.10 18.10 -4.82
N THR A 162 3.69 19.28 -4.59
CA THR A 162 4.50 19.98 -5.62
C THR A 162 5.83 19.28 -5.91
N GLU A 163 6.35 18.48 -4.96
CA GLU A 163 7.48 17.57 -5.22
C GLU A 163 7.11 16.54 -6.29
N PHE A 164 5.83 16.15 -6.34
CA PHE A 164 5.34 15.11 -7.23
C PHE A 164 4.69 15.67 -8.50
N ILE A 165 4.09 16.85 -8.42
CA ILE A 165 3.43 17.57 -9.51
C ILE A 165 4.10 18.94 -9.66
N SER A 166 5.17 18.98 -10.45
CA SER A 166 5.87 20.23 -10.73
C SER A 166 4.91 21.27 -11.31
N GLY A 167 4.90 22.47 -10.70
CA GLY A 167 4.05 23.59 -11.11
C GLY A 167 2.60 23.54 -10.63
N PHE A 168 2.21 22.61 -9.75
CA PHE A 168 0.89 22.61 -9.11
C PHE A 168 0.72 23.86 -8.24
N LYS A 169 -0.41 24.57 -8.41
CA LYS A 169 -0.79 25.72 -7.57
C LYS A 169 -1.95 25.32 -6.66
N LYS A 170 -1.96 25.80 -5.41
CA LYS A 170 -3.06 25.56 -4.46
C LYS A 170 -4.45 26.00 -4.96
N THR A 171 -4.50 26.90 -5.94
CA THR A 171 -5.75 27.36 -6.58
C THR A 171 -6.30 26.41 -7.63
N ASP A 172 -5.50 25.43 -8.07
CA ASP A 172 -5.90 24.44 -9.06
C ASP A 172 -6.93 23.46 -8.49
N TYR A 173 -7.78 22.91 -9.36
CA TYR A 173 -8.67 21.83 -8.94
C TYR A 173 -7.87 20.56 -8.69
N LEU A 174 -8.08 20.00 -7.51
CA LEU A 174 -7.63 18.65 -7.22
C LEU A 174 -8.70 17.66 -7.65
N VAL A 175 -8.46 16.99 -8.77
CA VAL A 175 -9.38 15.97 -9.25
C VAL A 175 -8.96 14.61 -8.69
N ILE A 176 -9.83 14.03 -7.89
CA ILE A 176 -9.66 12.69 -7.32
C ILE A 176 -10.60 11.74 -8.03
N LEU A 177 -10.08 10.57 -8.42
CA LEU A 177 -10.86 9.51 -9.02
C LEU A 177 -11.89 8.96 -8.03
N LYS A 178 -13.16 9.03 -8.42
CA LYS A 178 -14.30 8.41 -7.74
C LYS A 178 -14.35 6.92 -8.08
N LYS A 179 -14.22 6.04 -7.07
CA LYS A 179 -14.30 4.58 -7.18
C LYS A 179 -15.61 4.00 -6.64
N GLY A 180 -16.58 4.85 -6.31
CA GLY A 180 -17.90 4.44 -5.80
C GLY A 180 -17.89 4.10 -4.31
N ARG A 181 -16.89 4.56 -3.56
CA ARG A 181 -16.85 4.38 -2.09
C ARG A 181 -17.73 5.45 -1.44
N GLU A 182 -18.54 5.10 -0.44
CA GLU A 182 -19.44 6.06 0.26
C GLU A 182 -18.71 7.27 0.87
N ILE A 183 -17.41 7.13 1.14
CA ILE A 183 -16.55 8.17 1.72
C ILE A 183 -16.17 9.27 0.71
N GLU A 184 -16.23 8.96 -0.58
CA GLU A 184 -16.01 9.92 -1.66
C GLU A 184 -17.16 10.94 -1.57
N HIS A 185 -16.89 12.25 -1.65
CA HIS A 185 -17.85 13.36 -1.41
C HIS A 185 -18.03 13.86 0.03
N GLN A 186 -17.58 13.16 1.07
CA GLN A 186 -17.79 13.62 2.46
C GLN A 186 -16.65 14.47 3.03
N PHE A 187 -15.66 14.82 2.21
CA PHE A 187 -14.51 15.59 2.65
C PHE A 187 -14.54 17.00 2.05
N SER A 188 -14.76 17.99 2.89
CA SER A 188 -14.46 19.39 2.61
C SER A 188 -13.10 19.73 3.21
N PHE A 189 -12.19 20.25 2.40
CA PHE A 189 -10.90 20.76 2.86
C PHE A 189 -10.93 22.28 2.69
N GLU A 190 -10.85 23.03 3.78
CA GLU A 190 -11.00 24.50 3.79
C GLU A 190 -10.07 25.21 2.80
N LYS A 191 -8.91 24.61 2.51
CA LYS A 191 -7.85 25.22 1.67
C LYS A 191 -7.68 24.56 0.31
N LEU A 192 -8.49 23.56 -0.08
CA LEU A 192 -8.32 22.81 -1.33
C LEU A 192 -9.65 22.67 -2.09
N ARG A 193 -9.61 22.97 -3.39
CA ARG A 193 -10.74 22.75 -4.30
C ARG A 193 -10.73 21.30 -4.82
N ILE A 194 -11.30 20.39 -4.04
CA ILE A 194 -11.37 18.98 -4.41
C ILE A 194 -12.61 18.67 -5.24
N LYS A 195 -12.44 17.95 -6.35
CA LYS A 195 -13.52 17.35 -7.13
C LYS A 195 -13.33 15.85 -7.22
N TRP A 196 -14.34 15.11 -6.77
CA TRP A 196 -14.44 13.67 -6.97
C TRP A 196 -15.14 13.41 -8.30
N LEU A 197 -14.42 12.84 -9.27
CA LEU A 197 -14.94 12.60 -10.62
C LEU A 197 -14.68 11.15 -11.04
N THR A 198 -15.63 10.54 -11.76
CA THR A 198 -15.41 9.26 -12.44
C THR A 198 -14.44 9.43 -13.62
N ILE A 199 -13.95 8.32 -14.19
CA ILE A 199 -13.06 8.37 -15.37
C ILE A 199 -13.72 9.11 -16.54
N ASP A 200 -15.02 8.90 -16.77
CA ASP A 200 -15.73 9.51 -17.89
C ASP A 200 -15.95 11.01 -17.65
N GLU A 201 -16.22 11.41 -16.41
CA GLU A 201 -16.28 12.81 -16.02
C GLU A 201 -14.92 13.50 -16.15
N ILE A 202 -13.82 12.83 -15.76
CA ILE A 202 -12.47 13.34 -15.97
C ILE A 202 -12.27 13.62 -17.45
N LYS A 203 -12.51 12.64 -18.34
CA LYS A 203 -12.39 12.82 -19.80
C LYS A 203 -13.23 13.99 -20.31
N LYS A 204 -14.48 14.10 -19.87
CA LYS A 204 -15.42 15.17 -20.27
C LYS A 204 -14.96 16.56 -19.82
N TYR A 205 -14.42 16.67 -18.60
CA TYR A 205 -14.09 17.97 -17.99
C TYR A 205 -12.61 18.35 -18.11
N THR A 206 -11.76 17.45 -18.62
CA THR A 206 -10.31 17.63 -18.71
C THR A 206 -9.94 18.98 -19.34
N TYR A 207 -10.46 19.30 -20.53
CA TYR A 207 -10.18 20.56 -21.22
C TYR A 207 -10.72 21.79 -20.47
N ARG A 208 -11.97 21.72 -20.00
CA ARG A 208 -12.62 22.83 -19.28
C ARG A 208 -11.91 23.19 -17.98
N LEU A 209 -11.43 22.18 -17.26
CA LEU A 209 -10.72 22.33 -16.00
C LEU A 209 -9.20 22.45 -16.17
N LYS A 210 -8.69 22.41 -17.42
CA LYS A 210 -7.27 22.42 -17.76
C LYS A 210 -6.44 21.42 -16.93
N LEU A 211 -6.98 20.23 -16.72
CA LEU A 211 -6.37 19.23 -15.84
C LEU A 211 -5.12 18.65 -16.49
N ARG A 212 -4.00 18.65 -15.77
CA ARG A 212 -2.78 17.95 -16.21
C ARG A 212 -2.66 16.55 -15.62
N TYR A 213 -3.29 16.35 -14.47
CA TYR A 213 -3.24 15.12 -13.71
C TYR A 213 -4.58 14.91 -13.00
N TYR A 214 -4.88 13.66 -12.66
CA TYR A 214 -5.84 13.32 -11.63
C TYR A 214 -5.18 12.40 -10.61
N ILE A 215 -5.78 12.31 -9.43
CA ILE A 215 -5.26 11.52 -8.32
C ILE A 215 -6.12 10.31 -8.11
N ASP A 216 -5.49 9.16 -7.96
CA ASP A 216 -6.13 7.94 -7.50
C ASP A 216 -5.59 7.57 -6.12
N PHE A 217 -6.44 7.63 -5.10
CA PHE A 217 -6.16 6.99 -3.82
C PHE A 217 -6.42 5.49 -4.00
N GLY A 218 -5.41 4.82 -4.53
CA GLY A 218 -5.40 3.45 -5.02
C GLY A 218 -5.94 2.44 -4.00
N THR A 219 -5.04 1.61 -3.47
CA THR A 219 -5.40 0.63 -2.46
C THR A 219 -5.09 1.21 -1.08
N VAL A 220 -6.12 1.37 -0.25
CA VAL A 220 -5.98 1.64 1.19
C VAL A 220 -6.31 0.36 1.93
N ARG A 221 -5.38 -0.12 2.76
CA ARG A 221 -5.56 -1.35 3.56
C ARG A 221 -5.22 -1.09 5.02
N ILE A 222 -6.07 -1.59 5.89
CA ILE A 222 -5.88 -1.61 7.34
C ILE A 222 -5.49 -3.04 7.74
N PHE A 223 -4.44 -3.14 8.53
CA PHE A 223 -3.88 -4.33 9.15
C PHE A 223 -3.89 -4.11 10.66
N ASP A 224 -5.05 -4.29 11.26
CA ASP A 224 -5.28 -4.03 12.68
C ASP A 224 -4.92 -2.60 13.10
N ASN A 225 -3.82 -2.39 13.83
CA ASN A 225 -3.33 -1.08 14.26
C ASN A 225 -2.40 -0.40 13.25
N PHE A 226 -2.21 -0.97 12.06
CA PHE A 226 -1.41 -0.40 10.99
C PHE A 226 -2.27 -0.17 9.76
N ALA A 227 -1.97 0.84 8.95
CA ALA A 227 -2.59 1.01 7.66
C ALA A 227 -1.56 1.44 6.62
N LYS A 228 -1.79 1.04 5.37
CA LYS A 228 -1.05 1.53 4.21
C LYS A 228 -1.99 2.05 3.16
N GLY A 229 -1.57 3.06 2.45
CA GLY A 229 -2.31 3.59 1.31
C GLY A 229 -1.37 4.00 0.20
N TYR A 230 -1.85 3.87 -1.03
CA TYR A 230 -1.17 4.40 -2.21
C TYR A 230 -1.91 5.62 -2.71
N LEU A 231 -1.15 6.68 -3.00
CA LEU A 231 -1.61 7.83 -3.73
C LEU A 231 -0.89 7.83 -5.07
N ASP A 232 -1.66 7.73 -6.14
CA ASP A 232 -1.16 7.78 -7.51
C ASP A 232 -1.55 9.08 -8.18
N ILE A 233 -0.58 9.68 -8.86
CA ILE A 233 -0.74 10.87 -9.67
C ILE A 233 -0.66 10.41 -11.12
N ILE A 234 -1.80 10.48 -11.80
CA ILE A 234 -1.96 9.93 -13.14
C ILE A 234 -2.01 11.10 -14.13
N PRO A 235 -1.05 11.20 -15.07
CA PRO A 235 -1.06 12.25 -16.08
C PRO A 235 -2.25 12.07 -17.02
N ILE A 236 -2.83 13.19 -17.43
CA ILE A 236 -3.83 13.21 -18.50
C ILE A 236 -3.11 13.53 -19.79
N ILE A 237 -3.04 12.54 -20.68
CA ILE A 237 -2.36 12.67 -21.96
C ILE A 237 -3.36 13.23 -22.97
N TYR A 238 -3.14 14.48 -23.35
CA TYR A 238 -3.87 15.12 -24.44
C TYR A 238 -3.37 14.63 -25.79
N GLU A 239 -4.20 14.73 -26.83
CA GLU A 239 -3.82 14.32 -28.18
C GLU A 239 -2.56 15.06 -28.69
N SER A 240 -2.47 16.36 -28.40
CA SER A 240 -1.30 17.20 -28.70
C SER A 240 -0.04 16.81 -27.91
N GLN A 241 -0.15 15.92 -26.93
CA GLN A 241 0.90 15.53 -25.98
C GLN A 241 1.23 14.03 -26.05
N LYS A 242 0.71 13.30 -27.05
CA LYS A 242 0.96 11.85 -27.22
C LYS A 242 2.45 11.50 -27.28
N ASN A 243 3.30 12.43 -27.74
CA ASN A 243 4.75 12.25 -27.82
C ASN A 243 5.49 12.57 -26.51
N LEU A 244 4.81 13.11 -25.49
CA LEU A 244 5.42 13.36 -24.18
C LEU A 244 5.43 12.07 -23.35
N HIS A 245 6.60 11.68 -22.86
CA HIS A 245 6.77 10.55 -21.94
C HIS A 245 6.34 10.92 -20.50
N LEU A 246 5.07 11.32 -20.32
CA LEU A 246 4.50 11.54 -19.00
C LEU A 246 4.29 10.21 -18.29
N ARG A 247 4.88 10.05 -17.11
CA ARG A 247 4.78 8.82 -16.30
C ARG A 247 3.86 9.04 -15.11
N ARG A 248 3.08 8.01 -14.78
CA ARG A 248 2.38 7.91 -13.50
C ARG A 248 3.41 7.99 -12.39
N ARG A 249 3.14 8.82 -11.40
CA ARG A 249 3.90 8.87 -10.16
C ARG A 249 3.07 8.30 -9.02
N GLY A 250 3.72 7.78 -7.99
CA GLY A 250 3.00 7.25 -6.85
C GLY A 250 3.80 7.31 -5.56
N ILE A 251 3.06 7.32 -4.46
CA ILE A 251 3.60 7.41 -3.10
C ILE A 251 2.88 6.39 -2.25
N GLU A 252 3.67 5.57 -1.56
CA GLU A 252 3.18 4.75 -0.45
C GLU A 252 3.22 5.54 0.86
N MET A 253 2.12 5.51 1.60
CA MET A 253 1.98 6.15 2.90
C MET A 253 1.60 5.12 3.97
N PHE A 254 2.18 5.26 5.14
CA PHE A 254 1.95 4.37 6.27
C PHE A 254 1.36 5.13 7.45
N PHE A 255 0.48 4.44 8.18
CA PHE A 255 -0.20 4.96 9.35
C PHE A 255 -0.20 3.92 10.46
N LYS A 256 -0.16 4.40 11.71
CA LYS A 256 -0.28 3.58 12.91
C LYS A 256 -1.37 4.12 13.81
N LYS A 257 -2.13 3.24 14.43
CA LYS A 257 -3.14 3.58 15.43
C LYS A 257 -2.46 3.64 16.80
N VAL A 258 -2.48 4.82 17.40
CA VAL A 258 -1.93 5.12 18.72
C VAL A 258 -3.01 5.82 19.53
N ASN A 259 -3.36 5.30 20.71
CA ASN A 259 -4.44 5.82 21.56
C ASN A 259 -5.76 6.03 20.79
N ASP A 260 -6.16 5.02 20.02
CA ASP A 260 -7.34 5.03 19.13
C ASP A 260 -7.35 6.05 17.98
N GLU A 261 -6.24 6.77 17.77
CA GLU A 261 -6.08 7.71 16.67
C GLU A 261 -5.07 7.23 15.64
N TRP A 262 -5.41 7.41 14.37
CA TRP A 262 -4.47 7.15 13.29
C TRP A 262 -3.44 8.27 13.19
N GLN A 263 -2.17 7.90 13.18
CA GLN A 263 -1.04 8.82 13.05
C GLN A 263 -0.23 8.46 11.82
N PHE A 264 0.33 9.46 11.15
CA PHE A 264 1.25 9.23 10.04
C PHE A 264 2.53 8.60 10.55
N ALA A 265 2.92 7.47 9.97
CA ALA A 265 4.12 6.74 10.35
C ALA A 265 5.30 7.00 9.39
N GLY A 266 5.01 7.38 8.15
CA GLY A 266 6.04 7.73 7.17
C GLY A 266 5.69 7.35 5.74
N PHE A 267 6.62 7.65 4.84
CA PHE A 267 6.54 7.27 3.43
C PHE A 267 7.23 5.94 3.16
N GLY A 268 6.70 5.19 2.19
CA GLY A 268 7.34 4.02 1.60
C GLY A 268 7.96 4.32 0.25
N SER A 269 7.78 3.41 -0.70
CA SER A 269 8.28 3.61 -2.06
C SER A 269 7.62 4.81 -2.74
N ARG A 270 8.44 5.53 -3.52
CA ARG A 270 8.03 6.59 -4.44
C ARG A 270 8.45 6.18 -5.85
N TRP A 271 7.58 6.37 -6.84
CA TRP A 271 7.86 6.05 -8.24
C TRP A 271 7.29 7.11 -9.19
#